data_AF-A0AAV2JJM7-F1
#
_entry.id   AF-A0AAV2JJM7-F1
#
_cell.length_a   1.000
_cell.length_b   1.000
_cell.length_c   1.000
_cell.angle_alpha   90.00
_cell.angle_beta   90.00
_cell.angle_gamma   90.00
#
_symmetry.space_group_name_H-M   'P 1'
#
loop_
_entity.id
_entity.type
_entity.pdbx_description
1 polymer ?
#
loop_
_entity_poly.entity_id
_entity_poly.type
_entity_poly.pdbx_seq_one_letter_code
_entity_poly.pdbx_strand_id
1 'polypeptide(L)'
;MTALTKGHLLSSFWVIDNKHFYFGSASMDWRSLATRKELGVVVYNCSCLALDLHKVFSLYWGLQYKDFIPTFWSKRLFALFNRDQPLELTLNSTKAQAYVSTSPDVLIPKDRSSDLEAISRVILNARRFIYISIPDYLPLFGMNSKRYWSRIDGFIREALLLRKVHVRLLISCWENTNPLTFNFLWSLKSLCMEQVNCSLEAKFFRPRVLRDGNVQGINHNRFMVTDGAIYLGNLDWVGNEFSHNAGAGLVISQSGDEDDGNSTVVDHVRMAFERDWFSLHTHSLQPNKIPICNKLQIDRLAPVKLPHHGKINDQRPAPIRKKEGFATRRFSNKSLLNTHQDATGGLLIENYQERGQAKPSYHDNKKLHVNDKDSQTAESSGSRESCLL
;
A
#
# COMPACT_ATOMS: atom_id res chain seq x y z
N MET A 1 6.03 1.54 20.73
CA MET A 1 6.06 0.40 19.79
C MET A 1 7.36 -0.40 19.87
N THR A 2 8.52 0.16 19.51
CA THR A 2 9.78 -0.60 19.46
C THR A 2 10.16 -1.24 20.79
N ALA A 3 9.93 -0.56 21.93
CA ALA A 3 10.16 -1.14 23.25
C ALA A 3 9.24 -2.35 23.56
N LEU A 4 8.04 -2.40 22.97
CA LEU A 4 7.03 -3.42 23.25
C LEU A 4 7.15 -4.64 22.35
N THR A 5 7.36 -4.43 21.04
CA THR A 5 7.29 -5.50 20.02
C THR A 5 8.53 -5.58 19.15
N LYS A 6 9.55 -4.72 19.37
CA LYS A 6 10.71 -4.55 18.48
C LYS A 6 10.36 -4.13 17.04
N GLY A 7 9.12 -3.68 16.81
CA GLY A 7 8.65 -3.17 15.52
C GLY A 7 8.18 -1.72 15.57
N HIS A 8 7.42 -1.33 14.55
CA HIS A 8 6.95 0.03 14.31
C HIS A 8 5.42 0.11 14.23
N LEU A 9 4.86 1.31 14.34
CA LEU A 9 3.47 1.59 13.99
C LEU A 9 3.41 1.93 12.50
N LEU A 10 2.71 1.12 11.72
CA LEU A 10 2.55 1.25 10.28
C LEU A 10 1.11 1.50 9.85
N SER A 11 0.17 1.57 10.80
CA SER A 11 -1.25 1.80 10.50
C SER A 11 -1.50 3.16 9.83
N SER A 12 -2.27 3.18 8.75
CA SER A 12 -2.61 4.39 7.99
C SER A 12 -4.12 4.55 7.85
N PHE A 13 -4.70 5.26 8.81
CA PHE A 13 -6.12 5.62 8.80
C PHE A 13 -6.34 6.88 9.67
N TRP A 14 -7.48 7.52 9.48
CA TRP A 14 -7.96 8.63 10.30
C TRP A 14 -9.46 8.52 10.47
N VAL A 15 -9.94 8.86 11.67
CA VAL A 15 -11.35 8.87 12.04
C VAL A 15 -11.77 10.30 12.33
N ILE A 16 -12.92 10.71 11.79
CA ILE A 16 -13.45 12.06 11.88
C ILE A 16 -14.81 11.97 12.56
N ASP A 17 -14.93 12.64 13.71
CA ASP A 17 -16.15 12.74 14.53
C ASP A 17 -16.82 11.39 14.86
N ASN A 18 -16.04 10.30 14.90
CA ASN A 18 -16.55 8.92 15.04
C ASN A 18 -17.67 8.56 14.05
N LYS A 19 -17.67 9.18 12.87
CA LYS A 19 -18.73 9.06 11.87
C LYS A 19 -18.20 8.79 10.46
N HIS A 20 -17.08 9.41 10.12
CA HIS A 20 -16.41 9.25 8.85
C HIS A 20 -15.00 8.74 9.09
N PHE A 21 -14.44 8.01 8.14
CA PHE A 21 -13.04 7.62 8.21
C PHE A 21 -12.46 7.41 6.84
N TYR A 22 -11.14 7.44 6.76
CA TYR A 22 -10.43 6.82 5.65
C TYR A 22 -9.49 5.75 6.13
N PHE A 23 -9.34 4.74 5.29
CA PHE A 23 -8.50 3.58 5.51
C PHE A 23 -7.77 3.24 4.21
N GLY A 24 -6.46 3.08 4.25
CA GLY A 24 -5.70 2.72 3.05
C GLY A 24 -4.21 2.65 3.30
N SER A 25 -3.44 2.62 2.21
CA SER A 25 -1.99 2.55 2.31
C SER A 25 -1.31 3.90 2.46
N ALA A 26 -2.01 5.03 2.25
CA ALA A 26 -1.40 6.35 2.27
C ALA A 26 -1.12 6.85 3.68
N SER A 27 0.15 7.14 3.95
CA SER A 27 0.58 7.85 5.16
C SER A 27 0.47 9.35 4.96
N MET A 28 0.44 10.11 6.07
CA MET A 28 0.52 11.57 6.04
C MET A 28 1.97 12.06 5.93
N ASP A 29 2.69 11.55 4.93
CA ASP A 29 4.07 12.00 4.67
C ASP A 29 4.25 12.44 3.22
N TRP A 30 5.24 13.29 2.98
CA TRP A 30 5.47 13.90 1.67
C TRP A 30 5.68 12.87 0.54
N ARG A 31 6.14 11.65 0.86
CA ARG A 31 6.32 10.58 -0.14
C ARG A 31 4.97 10.07 -0.63
N SER A 32 3.98 9.96 0.24
CA SER A 32 2.60 9.62 -0.15
C SER A 32 1.97 10.68 -1.06
N LEU A 33 2.37 11.94 -0.91
CA LEU A 33 1.91 13.02 -1.79
C LEU A 33 2.66 13.11 -3.12
N ALA A 34 3.96 12.77 -3.15
CA ALA A 34 4.83 13.09 -4.29
C ALA A 34 5.43 11.89 -5.03
N THR A 35 5.64 10.75 -4.37
CA THR A 35 6.47 9.66 -4.93
C THR A 35 5.83 8.28 -4.89
N ARG A 36 4.86 8.05 -4.00
CA ARG A 36 4.17 6.76 -3.86
C ARG A 36 2.84 6.77 -4.60
N LYS A 37 2.49 5.61 -5.12
CA LYS A 37 1.17 5.31 -5.64
C LYS A 37 0.46 4.43 -4.63
N GLU A 38 -0.63 4.94 -4.09
CA GLU A 38 -1.36 4.35 -2.96
C GLU A 38 -2.86 4.30 -3.25
N LEU A 39 -3.57 3.51 -2.46
CA LEU A 39 -5.00 3.30 -2.58
C LEU A 39 -5.61 3.24 -1.19
N GLY A 40 -6.81 3.78 -1.06
CA GLY A 40 -7.62 3.67 0.13
C GLY A 40 -9.07 3.96 -0.17
N VAL A 41 -9.91 3.80 0.85
CA VAL A 41 -11.32 4.11 0.82
C VAL A 41 -11.62 5.21 1.81
N VAL A 42 -12.55 6.09 1.44
CA VAL A 42 -13.18 7.04 2.37
C VAL A 42 -14.60 6.55 2.57
N VAL A 43 -14.98 6.35 3.83
CA VAL A 43 -16.32 5.90 4.20
C VAL A 43 -17.01 7.02 4.95
N TYR A 44 -18.16 7.43 4.44
CA TYR A 44 -18.96 8.50 5.02
C TYR A 44 -20.17 7.94 5.74
N ASN A 45 -20.56 8.57 6.85
CA ASN A 45 -21.79 8.28 7.59
C ASN A 45 -21.90 6.82 8.05
N CYS A 46 -20.79 6.23 8.49
CA CYS A 46 -20.74 4.86 9.01
C CYS A 46 -20.19 4.87 10.44
N SER A 47 -21.01 5.35 11.37
CA SER A 47 -20.60 5.60 12.75
C SER A 47 -20.15 4.31 13.46
N CYS A 48 -20.75 3.16 13.18
CA CYS A 48 -20.40 1.92 13.86
C CYS A 48 -18.99 1.43 13.52
N LEU A 49 -18.65 1.43 12.23
CA LEU A 49 -17.32 1.05 11.79
C LEU A 49 -16.28 2.12 12.14
N ALA A 50 -16.64 3.40 12.07
CA ALA A 50 -15.79 4.50 12.51
C ALA A 50 -15.45 4.41 14.01
N LEU A 51 -16.44 4.07 14.85
CA LEU A 51 -16.26 3.90 16.28
C LEU A 51 -15.43 2.66 16.60
N ASP A 52 -15.60 1.57 15.86
CA ASP A 52 -14.76 0.37 15.99
C ASP A 52 -13.29 0.66 15.61
N LEU A 53 -13.07 1.42 14.53
CA LEU A 53 -11.74 1.87 14.12
C LEU A 53 -11.12 2.88 15.11
N HIS A 54 -11.94 3.74 15.73
CA HIS A 54 -11.50 4.64 16.80
C HIS A 54 -10.98 3.88 18.03
N LYS A 55 -11.51 2.69 18.33
CA LYS A 55 -10.96 1.84 19.40
C LYS A 55 -9.55 1.34 19.07
N VAL A 56 -9.28 1.01 17.80
CA VAL A 56 -7.93 0.66 17.32
C VAL A 56 -6.99 1.86 17.48
N PHE A 57 -7.42 3.05 17.06
CA PHE A 57 -6.66 4.29 17.30
C PHE A 57 -6.34 4.49 18.78
N SER A 58 -7.36 4.39 19.64
CA SER A 58 -7.22 4.57 21.09
C SER A 58 -6.23 3.57 21.70
N LEU A 59 -6.21 2.32 21.22
CA LEU A 59 -5.25 1.32 21.64
C LEU A 59 -3.82 1.73 21.28
N TYR A 60 -3.56 2.04 20.01
CA TYR A 60 -2.21 2.42 19.56
C TYR A 60 -1.72 3.72 20.19
N TRP A 61 -2.62 4.70 20.35
CA TRP A 61 -2.32 5.95 21.05
C TRP A 61 -1.96 5.70 22.51
N GLY A 62 -2.74 4.87 23.22
CA GLY A 62 -2.50 4.52 24.61
C GLY A 62 -1.17 3.79 24.86
N LEU A 63 -0.68 3.04 23.87
CA LEU A 63 0.60 2.34 23.95
C LEU A 63 1.83 3.27 23.95
N GLN A 64 1.70 4.53 23.54
CA GLN A 64 2.80 5.49 23.58
C GLN A 64 3.34 5.69 25.01
N TYR A 65 2.48 5.55 26.01
CA TYR A 65 2.78 5.81 27.42
C TYR A 65 2.96 4.51 28.23
N LYS A 66 3.28 3.40 27.56
CA LYS A 66 3.41 2.07 28.18
C LYS A 66 4.78 1.47 27.89
N ASP A 67 5.39 0.95 28.94
CA ASP A 67 6.65 0.20 28.85
C ASP A 67 6.44 -1.32 28.74
N PHE A 68 5.21 -1.79 28.95
CA PHE A 68 4.83 -3.19 28.84
C PHE A 68 3.43 -3.35 28.23
N ILE A 69 3.17 -4.53 27.66
CA ILE A 69 1.86 -4.90 27.13
C ILE A 69 0.98 -5.38 28.29
N PRO A 70 -0.19 -4.77 28.55
CA PRO A 70 -1.09 -5.21 29.60
C PRO A 70 -1.54 -6.67 29.40
N THR A 71 -1.69 -7.42 30.48
CA THR A 71 -2.23 -8.79 30.44
C THR A 71 -3.72 -8.81 30.10
N PHE A 72 -4.44 -7.71 30.37
CA PHE A 72 -5.84 -7.53 30.03
C PHE A 72 -6.08 -6.12 29.46
N TRP A 73 -6.89 -6.06 28.41
CA TRP A 73 -7.31 -4.81 27.81
C TRP A 73 -8.61 -4.29 28.46
N SER A 74 -8.76 -2.97 28.53
CA SER A 74 -10.03 -2.37 28.94
C SER A 74 -11.14 -2.79 27.97
N LYS A 75 -12.35 -3.06 28.50
CA LYS A 75 -13.54 -3.36 27.68
C LYS A 75 -13.83 -2.29 26.61
N ARG A 76 -13.41 -1.04 26.86
CA ARG A 76 -13.53 0.07 25.90
C ARG A 76 -12.75 -0.17 24.59
N LEU A 77 -11.73 -1.03 24.62
CA LEU A 77 -10.88 -1.37 23.47
C LEU A 77 -11.31 -2.68 22.78
N PHE A 78 -12.29 -3.41 23.31
CA PHE A 78 -12.78 -4.64 22.67
C PHE A 78 -13.42 -4.31 21.34
N ALA A 79 -13.22 -5.18 20.34
CA ALA A 79 -13.82 -5.00 19.03
C ALA A 79 -15.35 -5.02 19.11
N LEU A 80 -16.00 -4.24 18.26
CA LEU A 80 -17.44 -4.30 18.03
C LEU A 80 -17.78 -5.34 16.96
N PHE A 81 -16.92 -5.47 15.96
CA PHE A 81 -17.12 -6.35 14.81
C PHE A 81 -15.86 -7.15 14.54
N ASN A 82 -16.06 -8.36 14.01
CA ASN A 82 -14.96 -9.26 13.67
C ASN A 82 -15.35 -10.14 12.48
N ARG A 83 -14.47 -11.07 12.13
CA ARG A 83 -14.68 -11.99 11.01
C ARG A 83 -15.96 -12.83 11.14
N ASP A 84 -16.29 -13.25 12.35
CA ASP A 84 -17.37 -14.20 12.62
C ASP A 84 -18.71 -13.47 12.85
N GLN A 85 -18.65 -12.22 13.31
CA GLN A 85 -19.76 -11.28 13.45
C GLN A 85 -19.39 -9.93 12.81
N PRO A 86 -19.41 -9.82 11.46
CA PRO A 86 -19.13 -8.57 10.77
C PRO A 86 -20.31 -7.59 10.92
N LEU A 87 -20.04 -6.29 10.72
CA LEU A 87 -21.10 -5.29 10.61
C LEU A 87 -21.81 -5.49 9.27
N GLU A 88 -23.13 -5.66 9.30
CA GLU A 88 -24.00 -5.51 8.12
C GLU A 88 -24.25 -4.03 7.85
N LEU A 89 -24.03 -3.58 6.63
CA LEU A 89 -24.25 -2.21 6.21
C LEU A 89 -24.60 -2.13 4.72
N THR A 90 -24.87 -0.92 4.24
CA THR A 90 -25.05 -0.67 2.79
C THR A 90 -23.98 0.32 2.33
N LEU A 91 -23.21 -0.06 1.30
CA LEU A 91 -22.19 0.77 0.67
C LEU A 91 -22.56 0.97 -0.79
N ASN A 92 -22.62 2.20 -1.27
CA ASN A 92 -23.06 2.52 -2.65
C ASN A 92 -24.37 1.82 -3.04
N SER A 93 -25.37 1.84 -2.14
CA SER A 93 -26.66 1.18 -2.33
C SER A 93 -26.63 -0.34 -2.49
N THR A 94 -25.50 -0.99 -2.16
CA THR A 94 -25.34 -2.45 -2.21
C THR A 94 -25.05 -2.99 -0.81
N LYS A 95 -25.65 -4.14 -0.47
CA LYS A 95 -25.42 -4.79 0.83
C LYS A 95 -23.94 -5.15 0.97
N ALA A 96 -23.40 -4.91 2.16
CA ALA A 96 -22.01 -5.16 2.46
C ALA A 96 -21.85 -5.64 3.90
N GLN A 97 -20.82 -6.46 4.11
CA GLN A 97 -20.32 -6.80 5.42
C GLN A 97 -18.94 -6.18 5.61
N ALA A 98 -18.64 -5.61 6.77
CA ALA A 98 -17.32 -5.05 7.05
C ALA A 98 -16.85 -5.28 8.49
N TYR A 99 -15.53 -5.42 8.65
CA TYR A 99 -14.88 -5.47 9.96
C TYR A 99 -13.42 -5.04 9.86
N VAL A 100 -12.87 -4.62 11.00
CA VAL A 100 -11.46 -4.19 11.14
C VAL A 100 -10.64 -5.32 11.79
N SER A 101 -9.45 -5.56 11.26
CA SER A 101 -8.44 -6.45 11.82
C SER A 101 -7.20 -5.67 12.27
N THR A 102 -6.37 -6.29 13.11
CA THR A 102 -5.13 -5.68 13.61
C THR A 102 -4.00 -6.68 13.74
N SER A 103 -2.76 -6.17 13.75
CA SER A 103 -1.54 -6.89 14.09
C SER A 103 -0.68 -6.07 15.05
N PRO A 104 0.34 -6.67 15.71
CA PRO A 104 0.59 -8.11 15.83
C PRO A 104 -0.32 -8.75 16.89
N ASP A 105 -0.38 -10.09 16.93
CA ASP A 105 -1.26 -10.86 17.84
C ASP A 105 -1.16 -10.43 19.32
N VAL A 106 0.05 -10.06 19.78
CA VAL A 106 0.27 -9.62 21.16
C VAL A 106 -0.42 -8.30 21.52
N LEU A 107 -0.85 -7.51 20.54
CA LEU A 107 -1.58 -6.25 20.73
C LEU A 107 -3.07 -6.35 20.45
N ILE A 108 -3.59 -7.55 20.17
CA ILE A 108 -4.98 -7.75 19.79
C ILE A 108 -5.86 -7.78 21.06
N PRO A 109 -6.83 -6.85 21.19
CA PRO A 109 -7.80 -6.89 22.28
C PRO A 109 -8.84 -7.99 22.04
N LYS A 110 -9.64 -8.27 23.07
CA LYS A 110 -10.69 -9.29 22.99
C LYS A 110 -11.61 -9.06 21.78
N ASP A 111 -11.98 -10.16 21.13
CA ASP A 111 -12.93 -10.25 20.02
C ASP A 111 -12.49 -9.58 18.71
N ARG A 112 -11.28 -8.98 18.65
CA ARG A 112 -10.70 -8.42 17.42
C ARG A 112 -10.06 -9.53 16.58
N SER A 113 -10.37 -9.57 15.28
CA SER A 113 -9.68 -10.48 14.34
C SER A 113 -8.24 -10.03 14.06
N SER A 114 -7.33 -10.98 13.89
CA SER A 114 -5.98 -10.67 13.42
C SER A 114 -5.93 -10.41 11.91
N ASP A 115 -4.94 -9.67 11.42
CA ASP A 115 -4.79 -9.49 9.96
C ASP A 115 -4.56 -10.83 9.25
N LEU A 116 -3.86 -11.78 9.89
CA LEU A 116 -3.64 -13.12 9.33
C LEU A 116 -4.95 -13.90 9.22
N GLU A 117 -5.84 -13.77 10.20
CA GLU A 117 -7.19 -14.35 10.15
C GLU A 117 -8.06 -13.70 9.07
N ALA A 118 -7.98 -12.38 8.92
CA ALA A 118 -8.71 -11.65 7.89
C ALA A 118 -8.24 -12.02 6.48
N ILE A 119 -6.93 -11.99 6.22
CA ILE A 119 -6.32 -12.36 4.93
C ILE A 119 -6.66 -13.81 4.57
N SER A 120 -6.46 -14.74 5.51
CA SER A 120 -6.75 -16.16 5.27
C SER A 120 -8.23 -16.38 4.95
N ARG A 121 -9.16 -15.73 5.69
CA ARG A 121 -10.60 -15.83 5.41
C ARG A 121 -10.95 -15.33 4.00
N VAL A 122 -10.41 -14.18 3.60
CA VAL A 122 -10.69 -13.62 2.27
C VAL A 122 -10.16 -14.55 1.17
N ILE A 123 -8.97 -15.14 1.34
CA ILE A 123 -8.42 -16.13 0.39
C ILE A 123 -9.30 -17.38 0.33
N LEU A 124 -9.68 -17.94 1.49
CA LEU A 124 -10.46 -19.17 1.60
C LEU A 124 -11.86 -19.04 0.97
N ASN A 125 -12.48 -17.86 1.11
CA ASN A 125 -13.81 -17.60 0.57
C ASN A 125 -13.84 -17.30 -0.94
N ALA A 126 -12.70 -16.92 -1.54
CA ALA A 126 -12.62 -16.63 -2.98
C ALA A 126 -12.97 -17.86 -3.82
N ARG A 127 -13.82 -17.73 -4.84
CA ARG A 127 -14.23 -18.84 -5.69
C ARG A 127 -13.69 -18.76 -7.10
N ARG A 128 -13.49 -17.55 -7.64
CA ARG A 128 -13.12 -17.35 -9.05
C ARG A 128 -11.71 -16.80 -9.21
N PHE A 129 -11.38 -15.75 -8.46
CA PHE A 129 -10.06 -15.13 -8.57
C PHE A 129 -9.57 -14.50 -7.27
N ILE A 130 -8.25 -14.31 -7.17
CA ILE A 130 -7.57 -13.57 -6.11
C ILE A 130 -6.53 -12.66 -6.75
N TYR A 131 -6.71 -11.35 -6.66
CA TYR A 131 -5.78 -10.35 -7.17
C TYR A 131 -5.13 -9.61 -6.00
N ILE A 132 -3.80 -9.62 -5.96
CA ILE A 132 -3.01 -9.10 -4.84
C ILE A 132 -2.07 -8.02 -5.37
N SER A 133 -2.13 -6.82 -4.80
CA SER A 133 -1.13 -5.77 -5.01
C SER A 133 -0.45 -5.47 -3.69
N ILE A 134 0.85 -5.77 -3.61
CA ILE A 134 1.65 -5.60 -2.39
C ILE A 134 3.06 -5.09 -2.73
N PRO A 135 3.71 -4.29 -1.86
CA PRO A 135 5.07 -3.83 -2.11
C PRO A 135 6.05 -4.98 -2.04
N ASP A 136 6.00 -5.77 -0.97
CA ASP A 136 6.88 -6.90 -0.74
C ASP A 136 6.09 -8.19 -0.42
N TYR A 137 6.46 -9.25 -1.14
CA TYR A 137 6.00 -10.62 -0.93
C TYR A 137 7.20 -11.49 -0.60
N LEU A 138 7.41 -11.79 0.67
CA LEU A 138 8.54 -12.59 1.13
C LEU A 138 8.09 -13.51 2.27
N PRO A 139 7.66 -14.75 1.98
CA PRO A 139 7.25 -15.78 2.94
C PRO A 139 8.38 -16.29 3.86
N LEU A 140 9.10 -15.38 4.50
CA LEU A 140 10.18 -15.61 5.43
C LEU A 140 9.94 -14.84 6.72
N PHE A 141 10.46 -15.41 7.80
CA PHE A 141 10.45 -14.83 9.13
C PHE A 141 11.86 -14.90 9.73
N GLY A 142 12.21 -13.91 10.55
CA GLY A 142 13.48 -13.85 11.27
C GLY A 142 14.55 -13.05 10.51
N MET A 143 15.25 -12.17 11.24
CA MET A 143 16.35 -11.36 10.70
C MET A 143 17.65 -12.16 10.54
N ASN A 144 18.00 -12.98 11.54
CA ASN A 144 19.31 -13.66 11.61
C ASN A 144 19.25 -15.14 11.16
N SER A 145 18.15 -15.84 11.48
CA SER A 145 17.88 -17.21 11.05
C SER A 145 16.57 -17.18 10.28
N LYS A 146 16.67 -17.03 8.96
CA LYS A 146 15.50 -16.99 8.07
C LYS A 146 14.80 -18.34 8.13
N ARG A 147 13.55 -18.34 8.56
CA ARG A 147 12.65 -19.50 8.56
C ARG A 147 11.56 -19.28 7.54
N TYR A 148 11.16 -20.35 6.87
CA TYR A 148 9.99 -20.30 5.99
C TYR A 148 8.73 -19.98 6.81
N TRP A 149 7.90 -19.07 6.31
CA TRP A 149 6.69 -18.60 6.96
C TRP A 149 5.50 -18.75 6.02
N SER A 150 4.74 -19.83 6.23
CA SER A 150 3.69 -20.29 5.32
C SER A 150 2.30 -19.67 5.56
N ARG A 151 2.15 -18.77 6.53
CA ARG A 151 0.83 -18.32 7.03
C ARG A 151 -0.06 -17.67 5.97
N ILE A 152 0.51 -17.05 4.93
CA ILE A 152 -0.25 -16.52 3.77
C ILE A 152 0.06 -17.34 2.52
N ASP A 153 1.34 -17.64 2.27
CA ASP A 153 1.80 -18.38 1.08
C ASP A 153 1.12 -19.75 0.96
N GLY A 154 0.91 -20.47 2.07
CA GLY A 154 0.22 -21.75 2.09
C GLY A 154 -1.21 -21.68 1.56
N PHE A 155 -1.98 -20.64 1.94
CA PHE A 155 -3.36 -20.46 1.46
C PHE A 155 -3.40 -20.09 -0.03
N ILE A 156 -2.41 -19.35 -0.55
CA ILE A 156 -2.29 -19.07 -1.99
C ILE A 156 -2.04 -20.36 -2.75
N ARG A 157 -1.11 -21.21 -2.28
CA ARG A 157 -0.83 -22.52 -2.89
C ARG A 157 -2.05 -23.43 -2.89
N GLU A 158 -2.78 -23.47 -1.79
CA GLU A 158 -4.02 -24.24 -1.66
C GLU A 158 -5.09 -23.75 -2.64
N ALA A 159 -5.30 -22.43 -2.73
CA ALA A 159 -6.25 -21.81 -3.65
C ALA A 159 -5.97 -22.19 -5.11
N LEU A 160 -4.69 -22.17 -5.50
CA LEU A 160 -4.24 -22.54 -6.84
C LEU A 160 -4.42 -24.03 -7.12
N LEU A 161 -3.93 -24.90 -6.24
CA LEU A 161 -3.80 -26.32 -6.52
C LEU A 161 -5.10 -27.08 -6.30
N LEU A 162 -5.78 -26.82 -5.19
CA LEU A 162 -6.93 -27.60 -4.73
C LEU A 162 -8.25 -26.97 -5.18
N ARG A 163 -8.35 -25.64 -5.18
CA ARG A 163 -9.59 -24.92 -5.51
C ARG A 163 -9.62 -24.32 -6.91
N LYS A 164 -8.50 -24.39 -7.64
CA LYS A 164 -8.37 -23.92 -9.04
C LYS A 164 -8.76 -22.43 -9.21
N VAL A 165 -8.50 -21.62 -8.18
CA VAL A 165 -8.78 -20.18 -8.20
C VAL A 165 -7.71 -19.45 -9.01
N HIS A 166 -8.11 -18.53 -9.87
CA HIS A 166 -7.17 -17.74 -10.69
C HIS A 166 -6.46 -16.68 -9.84
N VAL A 167 -5.12 -16.70 -9.78
CA VAL A 167 -4.36 -15.76 -8.94
C VAL A 167 -3.51 -14.81 -9.78
N ARG A 168 -3.56 -13.51 -9.44
CA ARG A 168 -2.65 -12.49 -9.97
C ARG A 168 -1.91 -11.79 -8.84
N LEU A 169 -0.58 -11.80 -8.88
CA LEU A 169 0.27 -11.03 -7.94
C LEU A 169 0.96 -9.89 -8.66
N LEU A 170 0.69 -8.67 -8.22
CA LEU A 170 1.37 -7.45 -8.65
C LEU A 170 2.28 -6.96 -7.53
N ILE A 171 3.59 -7.19 -7.70
CA ILE A 171 4.60 -6.85 -6.69
C ILE A 171 5.32 -5.56 -7.06
N SER A 172 5.57 -4.67 -6.10
CA SER A 172 6.37 -3.47 -6.38
C SER A 172 7.82 -3.82 -6.62
N CYS A 173 8.46 -3.15 -7.58
CA CYS A 173 9.88 -3.29 -7.88
C CYS A 173 10.58 -2.00 -7.47
N TRP A 174 11.18 -2.02 -6.28
CA TRP A 174 11.80 -0.86 -5.64
C TRP A 174 13.13 -1.23 -4.97
N GLU A 175 13.79 -0.24 -4.36
CA GLU A 175 15.19 -0.39 -3.97
C GLU A 175 15.43 -1.52 -2.93
N ASN A 176 14.46 -1.69 -2.04
CA ASN A 176 14.54 -2.67 -0.95
C ASN A 176 13.91 -4.03 -1.31
N THR A 177 13.44 -4.22 -2.54
CA THR A 177 12.87 -5.51 -2.96
C THR A 177 13.90 -6.62 -2.77
N ASN A 178 13.57 -7.59 -1.92
CA ASN A 178 14.48 -8.70 -1.65
C ASN A 178 14.64 -9.60 -2.90
N PRO A 179 15.86 -10.01 -3.28
CA PRO A 179 16.03 -10.92 -4.43
C PRO A 179 15.25 -12.23 -4.31
N LEU A 180 15.06 -12.75 -3.08
CA LEU A 180 14.29 -13.97 -2.84
C LEU A 180 12.80 -13.83 -3.17
N THR A 181 12.26 -12.61 -3.23
CA THR A 181 10.89 -12.36 -3.71
C THR A 181 10.69 -13.00 -5.09
N PHE A 182 11.68 -12.90 -5.98
CA PHE A 182 11.63 -13.56 -7.29
C PHE A 182 11.54 -15.08 -7.14
N ASN A 183 12.35 -15.70 -6.29
CA ASN A 183 12.36 -17.14 -6.05
C ASN A 183 11.01 -17.65 -5.52
N PHE A 184 10.39 -16.93 -4.58
CA PHE A 184 9.08 -17.30 -4.04
C PHE A 184 7.96 -17.15 -5.07
N LEU A 185 7.93 -16.06 -5.84
CA LEU A 185 6.97 -15.91 -6.94
C LEU A 185 7.16 -16.97 -8.02
N TRP A 186 8.41 -17.32 -8.33
CA TRP A 186 8.72 -18.39 -9.28
C TRP A 186 8.26 -19.75 -8.77
N SER A 187 8.47 -20.03 -7.47
CA SER A 187 7.99 -21.24 -6.81
C SER A 187 6.47 -21.37 -6.85
N LEU A 188 5.73 -20.27 -6.72
CA LEU A 188 4.29 -20.28 -6.94
C LEU A 188 3.99 -20.57 -8.42
N LYS A 189 4.61 -19.84 -9.36
CA LYS A 189 4.36 -19.98 -10.81
C LYS A 189 4.62 -21.39 -11.32
N SER A 190 5.66 -22.06 -10.81
CA SER A 190 5.99 -23.43 -11.19
C SER A 190 4.91 -24.45 -10.83
N LEU A 191 4.03 -24.17 -9.85
CA LEU A 191 2.94 -25.08 -9.48
C LEU A 191 1.90 -25.26 -10.60
N CYS A 192 1.78 -24.29 -11.50
CA CYS A 192 0.79 -24.31 -12.58
C CYS A 192 1.35 -24.66 -13.97
N MET A 193 2.67 -24.86 -14.12
CA MET A 193 3.28 -24.99 -15.46
C MET A 193 2.78 -26.18 -16.27
N GLU A 194 2.45 -27.29 -15.62
CA GLU A 194 2.02 -28.53 -16.27
C GLU A 194 0.60 -28.95 -15.84
N GLN A 195 -0.11 -28.06 -15.13
CA GLN A 195 -1.39 -28.40 -14.52
C GLN A 195 -2.56 -27.75 -15.27
N VAL A 196 -3.47 -28.59 -15.76
CA VAL A 196 -4.71 -28.14 -16.40
C VAL A 196 -5.57 -27.40 -15.38
N ASN A 197 -6.16 -26.28 -15.80
CA ASN A 197 -7.00 -25.41 -14.96
C ASN A 197 -6.28 -24.82 -13.72
N CYS A 198 -4.94 -24.68 -13.78
CA CYS A 198 -4.18 -23.92 -12.80
C CYS A 198 -3.74 -22.60 -13.44
N SER A 199 -4.07 -21.47 -12.81
CA SER A 199 -3.77 -20.17 -13.40
C SER A 199 -3.19 -19.22 -12.36
N LEU A 200 -1.90 -18.94 -12.55
CA LEU A 200 -1.14 -18.01 -11.73
C LEU A 200 -0.32 -17.08 -12.64
N GLU A 201 -0.57 -15.78 -12.50
CA GLU A 201 0.23 -14.75 -13.13
C GLU A 201 0.91 -13.89 -12.07
N ALA A 202 2.17 -13.53 -12.30
CA ALA A 202 2.90 -12.61 -11.44
C ALA A 202 3.57 -11.54 -12.30
N LYS A 203 3.45 -10.28 -11.88
CA LYS A 203 4.07 -9.12 -12.52
C LYS A 203 4.76 -8.25 -11.48
N PHE A 204 5.78 -7.53 -11.92
CA PHE A 204 6.44 -6.49 -11.16
C PHE A 204 5.99 -5.12 -11.67
N PHE A 205 5.59 -4.23 -10.77
CA PHE A 205 5.30 -2.84 -11.05
C PHE A 205 6.58 -2.01 -10.89
N ARG A 206 7.07 -1.42 -11.99
CA ARG A 206 8.26 -0.58 -11.98
C ARG A 206 7.88 0.89 -11.88
N PRO A 207 8.44 1.64 -10.92
CA PRO A 207 8.21 3.07 -10.86
C PRO A 207 8.87 3.79 -12.04
N ARG A 208 8.40 5.01 -12.31
CA ARG A 208 9.03 5.90 -13.27
C ARG A 208 10.33 6.43 -12.69
N VAL A 209 11.39 6.39 -13.48
CA VAL A 209 12.68 7.03 -13.14
C VAL A 209 12.81 8.28 -13.98
N LEU A 210 12.86 9.44 -13.31
CA LEU A 210 13.05 10.75 -13.92
C LEU A 210 14.50 10.93 -14.39
N ARG A 211 14.73 11.98 -15.20
CA ARG A 211 16.06 12.25 -15.80
C ARG A 211 17.13 12.59 -14.76
N ASP A 212 16.73 13.16 -13.63
CA ASP A 212 17.58 13.46 -12.47
C ASP A 212 17.83 12.24 -11.57
N GLY A 213 17.30 11.06 -11.94
CA GLY A 213 17.40 9.83 -11.16
C GLY A 213 16.31 9.66 -10.10
N ASN A 214 15.44 10.65 -9.90
CA ASN A 214 14.36 10.54 -8.91
C ASN A 214 13.31 9.51 -9.34
N VAL A 215 12.84 8.73 -8.36
CA VAL A 215 11.86 7.67 -8.57
C VAL A 215 10.47 8.18 -8.17
N GLN A 216 9.50 8.05 -9.08
CA GLN A 216 8.11 8.42 -8.85
C GLN A 216 7.16 7.29 -9.20
N GLY A 217 6.05 7.20 -8.48
CA GLY A 217 5.03 6.18 -8.67
C GLY A 217 5.45 4.81 -8.16
N ILE A 218 6.18 4.74 -7.05
CA ILE A 218 6.44 3.46 -6.36
C ILE A 218 5.09 2.90 -5.93
N ASN A 219 4.71 1.73 -6.45
CA ASN A 219 3.48 1.08 -6.03
C ASN A 219 3.60 0.68 -4.56
N HIS A 220 2.80 1.31 -3.72
CA HIS A 220 2.78 1.13 -2.28
C HIS A 220 1.40 0.70 -1.79
N ASN A 221 0.58 0.18 -2.71
CA ASN A 221 -0.71 -0.43 -2.43
C ASN A 221 -0.53 -1.71 -1.61
N ARG A 222 -1.39 -1.91 -0.61
CA ARG A 222 -1.46 -3.13 0.20
C ARG A 222 -2.90 -3.63 0.22
N PHE A 223 -3.30 -4.28 -0.85
CA PHE A 223 -4.65 -4.84 -0.92
C PHE A 223 -4.72 -6.16 -1.66
N MET A 224 -5.80 -6.87 -1.37
CA MET A 224 -6.25 -8.04 -2.09
C MET A 224 -7.73 -7.84 -2.46
N VAL A 225 -8.11 -8.27 -3.66
CA VAL A 225 -9.50 -8.30 -4.12
C VAL A 225 -9.83 -9.66 -4.71
N THR A 226 -11.01 -10.18 -4.39
CA THR A 226 -11.54 -11.45 -4.85
C THR A 226 -12.90 -11.23 -5.51
N ASP A 227 -13.59 -12.31 -5.89
CA ASP A 227 -14.93 -12.24 -6.46
C ASP A 227 -16.03 -11.80 -5.49
N GLY A 228 -15.77 -11.74 -4.18
CA GLY A 228 -16.78 -11.35 -3.20
C GLY A 228 -16.28 -10.45 -2.07
N ALA A 229 -15.00 -10.10 -2.04
CA ALA A 229 -14.44 -9.30 -0.95
C ALA A 229 -13.16 -8.55 -1.33
N ILE A 230 -12.86 -7.51 -0.56
CA ILE A 230 -11.55 -6.87 -0.52
C ILE A 230 -10.95 -6.99 0.88
N TYR A 231 -9.63 -6.99 0.93
CA TYR A 231 -8.83 -6.72 2.11
C TYR A 231 -7.91 -5.54 1.81
N LEU A 232 -8.02 -4.45 2.57
CA LEU A 232 -7.07 -3.36 2.60
C LEU A 232 -6.22 -3.51 3.86
N GLY A 233 -4.90 -3.44 3.75
CA GLY A 233 -4.00 -3.59 4.90
C GLY A 233 -2.93 -2.52 4.95
N ASN A 234 -2.17 -2.53 6.06
CA ASN A 234 -1.02 -1.65 6.25
C ASN A 234 0.33 -2.38 6.32
N LEU A 235 0.30 -3.71 6.31
CA LEU A 235 1.49 -4.56 6.41
C LEU A 235 1.83 -5.24 5.09
N ASP A 236 3.13 -5.34 4.80
CA ASP A 236 3.63 -6.10 3.65
C ASP A 236 3.51 -7.61 3.92
N TRP A 237 3.52 -8.43 2.87
CA TRP A 237 3.31 -9.88 3.00
C TRP A 237 4.63 -10.59 3.32
N VAL A 238 5.17 -10.23 4.48
CA VAL A 238 6.44 -10.68 5.05
C VAL A 238 6.23 -11.09 6.51
N GLY A 239 6.79 -12.22 6.95
CA GLY A 239 6.47 -12.77 8.28
C GLY A 239 6.83 -11.84 9.45
N ASN A 240 7.89 -11.05 9.33
CA ASN A 240 8.29 -10.10 10.37
C ASN A 240 7.26 -8.98 10.56
N GLU A 241 6.56 -8.57 9.50
CA GLU A 241 5.58 -7.47 9.54
C GLU A 241 4.46 -7.80 10.53
N PHE A 242 3.79 -8.94 10.36
CA PHE A 242 2.67 -9.38 11.20
C PHE A 242 3.08 -9.75 12.64
N SER A 243 4.37 -9.95 12.89
CA SER A 243 4.85 -10.39 14.21
C SER A 243 5.34 -9.24 15.08
N HIS A 244 5.84 -8.16 14.49
CA HIS A 244 6.47 -7.06 15.23
C HIS A 244 5.79 -5.72 14.99
N ASN A 245 5.25 -5.47 13.79
CA ASN A 245 4.70 -4.16 13.43
C ASN A 245 3.21 -4.07 13.77
N ALA A 246 2.82 -2.95 14.36
CA ALA A 246 1.41 -2.63 14.52
C ALA A 246 0.84 -2.08 13.22
N GLY A 247 -0.16 -2.76 12.71
CA GLY A 247 -0.91 -2.36 11.52
C GLY A 247 -2.38 -2.72 11.70
N ALA A 248 -3.22 -2.14 10.86
CA ALA A 248 -4.62 -2.48 10.78
C ALA A 248 -4.94 -3.06 9.39
N GLY A 249 -6.07 -3.75 9.32
CA GLY A 249 -6.71 -4.19 8.09
C GLY A 249 -8.21 -3.86 8.09
N LEU A 250 -8.77 -3.70 6.91
CA LEU A 250 -10.19 -3.52 6.67
C LEU A 250 -10.65 -4.55 5.65
N VAL A 251 -11.66 -5.34 6.03
CA VAL A 251 -12.34 -6.26 5.11
C VAL A 251 -13.70 -5.69 4.78
N ILE A 252 -14.03 -5.67 3.48
CA ILE A 252 -15.37 -5.36 2.97
C ILE A 252 -15.77 -6.52 2.05
N SER A 253 -16.90 -7.15 2.31
CA SER A 253 -17.45 -8.25 1.51
C SER A 253 -18.79 -7.82 0.91
N GLN A 254 -18.97 -8.06 -0.38
CA GLN A 254 -20.19 -7.73 -1.13
C GLN A 254 -20.46 -8.88 -2.10
N SER A 255 -21.64 -9.49 -2.00
CA SER A 255 -22.06 -10.53 -2.93
C SER A 255 -22.42 -9.90 -4.27
N GLY A 256 -21.63 -10.18 -5.31
CA GLY A 256 -21.92 -9.75 -6.69
C GLY A 256 -23.06 -10.53 -7.38
N ASP A 257 -23.85 -11.29 -6.63
CA ASP A 257 -24.97 -12.08 -7.15
C ASP A 257 -26.31 -11.30 -7.16
N GLU A 258 -26.38 -10.11 -6.54
CA GLU A 258 -27.53 -9.20 -6.65
C GLU A 258 -27.30 -8.25 -7.86
N ASP A 259 -27.96 -8.55 -8.97
CA ASP A 259 -27.89 -7.87 -10.29
C ASP A 259 -28.59 -6.49 -10.27
N ASP A 260 -28.25 -5.66 -9.28
CA ASP A 260 -28.89 -4.35 -9.06
C ASP A 260 -28.32 -3.24 -9.96
N GLY A 261 -27.44 -3.57 -10.91
CA GLY A 261 -26.79 -2.62 -11.83
C GLY A 261 -25.84 -1.61 -11.16
N ASN A 262 -25.72 -1.63 -9.82
CA ASN A 262 -24.89 -0.73 -9.03
C ASN A 262 -23.46 -1.28 -8.89
N SER A 263 -22.44 -0.43 -9.08
CA SER A 263 -21.04 -0.83 -8.92
C SER A 263 -20.65 -0.96 -7.44
N THR A 264 -20.13 -2.12 -7.08
CA THR A 264 -19.69 -2.40 -5.71
C THR A 264 -18.30 -1.81 -5.43
N VAL A 265 -17.93 -1.71 -4.15
CA VAL A 265 -16.55 -1.36 -3.75
C VAL A 265 -15.57 -2.42 -4.26
N VAL A 266 -15.98 -3.69 -4.26
CA VAL A 266 -15.21 -4.82 -4.82
C VAL A 266 -14.90 -4.56 -6.31
N ASP A 267 -15.88 -4.12 -7.10
CA ASP A 267 -15.70 -3.78 -8.52
C ASP A 267 -14.73 -2.62 -8.71
N HIS A 268 -14.87 -1.54 -7.95
CA HIS A 268 -13.98 -0.39 -8.05
C HIS A 268 -12.52 -0.75 -7.72
N VAL A 269 -12.28 -1.55 -6.67
CA VAL A 269 -10.93 -2.00 -6.32
C VAL A 269 -10.38 -2.97 -7.36
N ARG A 270 -11.21 -3.85 -7.91
CA ARG A 270 -10.84 -4.72 -9.03
C ARG A 270 -10.44 -3.91 -10.26
N MET A 271 -11.22 -2.91 -10.65
CA MET A 271 -10.90 -2.02 -11.76
C MET A 271 -9.59 -1.27 -11.53
N ALA A 272 -9.32 -0.81 -10.30
CA ALA A 272 -8.06 -0.18 -9.95
C ALA A 272 -6.87 -1.14 -10.10
N PHE A 273 -7.03 -2.41 -9.67
CA PHE A 273 -6.04 -3.46 -9.89
C PHE A 273 -5.81 -3.72 -11.38
N GLU A 274 -6.87 -3.91 -12.16
CA GLU A 274 -6.78 -4.23 -13.59
C GLU A 274 -6.15 -3.08 -14.38
N ARG A 275 -6.50 -1.83 -14.08
CA ARG A 275 -5.83 -0.64 -14.65
C ARG A 275 -4.32 -0.71 -14.44
N ASP A 276 -3.89 -1.02 -13.21
CA ASP A 276 -2.46 -1.09 -12.89
C ASP A 276 -1.82 -2.32 -13.57
N TRP A 277 -2.50 -3.46 -13.56
CA TRP A 277 -2.07 -4.74 -14.15
C TRP A 277 -1.82 -4.70 -15.65
N PHE A 278 -2.64 -3.94 -16.38
CA PHE A 278 -2.52 -3.75 -17.84
C PHE A 278 -1.71 -2.50 -18.21
N SER A 279 -1.18 -1.77 -17.22
CA SER A 279 -0.36 -0.59 -17.49
C SER A 279 1.03 -0.95 -18.03
N LEU A 280 1.61 -0.02 -18.77
CA LEU A 280 2.98 -0.09 -19.31
C LEU A 280 4.06 -0.15 -18.22
N HIS A 281 3.71 0.12 -16.95
CA HIS A 281 4.62 0.05 -15.81
C HIS A 281 4.78 -1.36 -15.27
N THR A 282 4.01 -2.33 -15.79
CA THR A 282 4.05 -3.71 -15.32
C THR A 282 4.83 -4.62 -16.25
N HIS A 283 5.62 -5.50 -15.65
CA HIS A 283 6.44 -6.47 -16.38
C HIS A 283 6.22 -7.87 -15.83
N SER A 284 5.88 -8.81 -16.71
CA SER A 284 5.67 -10.20 -16.36
C SER A 284 6.92 -10.87 -15.79
N LEU A 285 6.72 -11.79 -14.85
CA LEU A 285 7.75 -12.67 -14.33
C LEU A 285 8.29 -13.58 -15.44
N GLN A 286 9.58 -13.42 -15.77
CA GLN A 286 10.27 -14.15 -16.82
C GLN A 286 11.23 -15.20 -16.24
N PRO A 287 11.40 -16.38 -16.89
CA PRO A 287 12.38 -17.38 -16.48
C PRO A 287 13.80 -16.80 -16.51
N ASN A 288 14.58 -17.10 -15.49
CA ASN A 288 16.00 -16.76 -15.37
C ASN A 288 16.33 -15.25 -15.50
N LYS A 289 15.34 -14.38 -15.35
CA LYS A 289 15.52 -12.92 -15.37
C LYS A 289 14.98 -12.32 -14.10
N ILE A 290 15.84 -12.23 -13.08
CA ILE A 290 15.54 -11.48 -11.86
C ILE A 290 15.34 -10.01 -12.27
N PRO A 291 14.17 -9.41 -11.98
CA PRO A 291 13.93 -8.02 -12.31
C PRO A 291 14.92 -7.15 -11.54
N ILE A 292 15.61 -6.28 -12.26
CA ILE A 292 16.49 -5.29 -11.64
C ILE A 292 15.60 -4.18 -11.07
N CYS A 293 15.39 -4.24 -9.75
CA CYS A 293 14.68 -3.20 -9.00
C CYS A 293 15.64 -2.13 -8.42
N ASN A 294 16.95 -2.38 -8.52
CA ASN A 294 18.04 -1.52 -8.07
C ASN A 294 18.90 -1.02 -9.22
N LYS A 295 18.79 0.27 -9.59
CA LYS A 295 19.72 0.87 -10.57
C LYS A 295 21.09 1.24 -9.97
N LEU A 296 21.22 1.41 -8.65
CA LEU A 296 22.51 1.77 -8.01
C LEU A 296 23.59 0.67 -8.06
N GLN A 297 23.27 -0.54 -8.49
CA GLN A 297 24.24 -1.63 -8.70
C GLN A 297 24.80 -1.71 -10.13
N ILE A 298 24.27 -0.91 -11.07
CA ILE A 298 24.65 -1.00 -12.49
C ILE A 298 26.06 -0.43 -12.74
N ASP A 299 26.51 0.56 -11.96
CA ASP A 299 27.86 1.13 -12.12
C ASP A 299 28.97 0.29 -11.48
N ARG A 300 28.64 -0.77 -10.71
CA ARG A 300 29.63 -1.69 -10.12
C ARG A 300 29.83 -2.99 -10.90
N LEU A 301 28.94 -3.30 -11.85
CA LEU A 301 28.94 -4.58 -12.57
C LEU A 301 29.15 -4.44 -14.08
N ALA A 302 29.37 -3.22 -14.60
CA ALA A 302 29.88 -3.06 -15.95
C ALA A 302 31.35 -3.53 -16.00
N PRO A 303 31.73 -4.50 -16.85
CA PRO A 303 33.13 -4.81 -17.07
C PRO A 303 33.79 -3.58 -17.70
N VAL A 304 34.84 -3.08 -17.07
CA VAL A 304 35.73 -2.08 -17.68
C VAL A 304 36.22 -2.66 -19.01
N LYS A 305 35.72 -2.14 -20.13
CA LYS A 305 36.29 -2.40 -21.45
C LYS A 305 37.69 -1.80 -21.45
N LEU A 306 38.72 -2.64 -21.32
CA LEU A 306 40.09 -2.23 -21.61
C LEU A 306 40.18 -1.84 -23.10
N PRO A 307 40.74 -0.67 -23.44
CA PRO A 307 40.99 -0.34 -24.83
C PRO A 307 42.11 -1.24 -25.36
N HIS A 308 41.85 -1.91 -26.49
CA HIS A 308 42.90 -2.49 -27.32
C HIS A 308 43.79 -1.36 -27.86
N HIS A 309 45.06 -1.34 -27.47
CA HIS A 309 46.11 -0.68 -28.23
C HIS A 309 47.15 -1.71 -28.68
N GLY A 310 47.35 -1.75 -29.99
CA GLY A 310 48.36 -2.57 -30.66
C GLY A 310 49.79 -2.15 -30.30
N LYS A 311 50.69 -3.12 -30.40
CA LYS A 311 52.14 -2.98 -30.20
C LYS A 311 52.76 -2.04 -31.24
N ILE A 312 53.74 -1.22 -30.82
CA ILE A 312 55.01 -0.92 -31.53
C ILE A 312 56.06 -0.44 -30.50
N ASN A 313 57.31 -0.80 -30.79
CA ASN A 313 58.56 -0.88 -30.04
C ASN A 313 59.14 0.34 -29.28
N ASP A 314 59.99 -0.02 -28.31
CA ASP A 314 61.30 0.53 -27.90
C ASP A 314 61.54 2.05 -27.86
N GLN A 315 61.82 2.56 -26.65
CA GLN A 315 63.17 2.97 -26.21
C GLN A 315 63.11 3.59 -24.80
N ARG A 316 64.00 3.13 -23.91
CA ARG A 316 64.41 3.85 -22.68
C ARG A 316 65.50 4.87 -23.05
N PRO A 317 65.60 6.02 -22.34
CA PRO A 317 66.49 6.06 -21.17
C PRO A 317 65.91 6.82 -19.96
N ALA A 318 66.65 6.73 -18.84
CA ALA A 318 66.28 7.07 -17.46
C ALA A 318 66.62 8.54 -17.05
N PRO A 319 66.79 8.88 -15.75
CA PRO A 319 65.83 9.58 -14.88
C PRO A 319 66.31 10.99 -14.43
N ILE A 320 65.46 11.84 -13.80
CA ILE A 320 65.91 12.93 -12.88
C ILE A 320 64.78 13.44 -11.95
N ARG A 321 65.13 13.46 -10.64
CA ARG A 321 64.77 14.29 -9.45
C ARG A 321 63.33 14.71 -9.08
N LYS A 322 63.01 14.27 -7.85
CA LYS A 322 62.32 14.93 -6.72
C LYS A 322 62.05 16.44 -6.80
N LYS A 323 60.85 16.84 -6.38
CA LYS A 323 60.62 17.92 -5.39
C LYS A 323 59.29 17.69 -4.64
N GLU A 324 59.37 17.85 -3.32
CA GLU A 324 58.27 17.84 -2.35
C GLU A 324 57.40 19.11 -2.46
N GLY A 325 56.16 19.03 -1.97
CA GLY A 325 55.29 20.19 -1.79
C GLY A 325 53.93 19.84 -1.21
N PHE A 326 53.76 20.12 0.09
CA PHE A 326 52.55 20.04 0.90
C PHE A 326 51.32 20.74 0.29
N ALA A 327 50.11 20.21 0.56
CA ALA A 327 49.05 20.95 1.26
C ALA A 327 47.77 20.11 1.43
N THR A 328 47.42 19.83 2.68
CA THR A 328 46.11 19.42 3.14
C THR A 328 45.10 20.57 3.02
N ARG A 329 43.89 20.30 2.51
CA ARG A 329 42.72 21.16 2.69
C ARG A 329 41.57 20.38 3.30
N ARG A 330 41.32 20.65 4.59
CA ARG A 330 40.02 20.46 5.25
C ARG A 330 39.04 21.48 4.67
N PHE A 331 37.84 21.05 4.31
CA PHE A 331 36.69 21.95 4.17
C PHE A 331 35.64 21.59 5.21
N SER A 332 35.31 22.60 6.00
CA SER A 332 34.35 22.62 7.10
C SER A 332 32.94 22.88 6.59
N ASN A 333 31.98 22.19 7.21
CA ASN A 333 30.55 22.45 7.15
C ASN A 333 30.22 23.83 7.74
N LYS A 334 29.29 24.56 7.10
CA LYS A 334 28.39 25.49 7.78
C LYS A 334 27.01 25.45 7.15
N SER A 335 26.04 25.07 7.98
CA SER A 335 24.60 25.23 7.85
C SER A 335 24.21 26.71 7.90
N LEU A 336 23.17 27.09 7.14
CA LEU A 336 22.40 28.31 7.38
C LEU A 336 20.91 27.97 7.25
N LEU A 337 20.23 28.16 8.38
CA LEU A 337 18.79 28.22 8.60
C LEU A 337 18.28 29.56 8.03
N ASN A 338 17.07 29.59 7.45
CA ASN A 338 16.23 30.78 7.52
C ASN A 338 14.74 30.41 7.35
N THR A 339 13.96 30.94 8.29
CA THR A 339 12.51 30.90 8.48
C THR A 339 11.82 32.07 7.77
N HIS A 340 10.56 31.91 7.34
CA HIS A 340 9.50 32.94 7.40
C HIS A 340 8.10 32.34 7.13
N GLN A 341 7.13 32.74 7.96
CA GLN A 341 5.65 32.64 7.83
C GLN A 341 5.16 33.78 6.88
N ASP A 342 3.98 33.82 6.23
CA ASP A 342 2.60 33.67 6.72
C ASP A 342 1.55 33.47 5.59
N ALA A 343 0.39 32.92 6.01
CA ALA A 343 -0.99 32.80 5.51
C ALA A 343 -1.49 33.38 4.15
N THR A 344 -2.31 32.60 3.41
CA THR A 344 -3.80 32.71 3.29
C THR A 344 -4.38 31.87 2.11
N GLY A 345 -5.46 31.13 2.37
CA GLY A 345 -6.64 30.88 1.50
C GLY A 345 -6.51 30.20 0.11
N GLY A 346 -7.28 29.13 -0.10
CA GLY A 346 -7.82 28.78 -1.43
C GLY A 346 -7.73 27.30 -1.83
N LEU A 347 -8.88 26.62 -1.79
CA LEU A 347 -9.12 25.31 -2.39
C LEU A 347 -9.31 25.48 -3.91
N LEU A 348 -8.60 24.73 -4.76
CA LEU A 348 -8.94 24.56 -6.18
C LEU A 348 -8.41 23.21 -6.69
N ILE A 349 -9.35 22.31 -7.02
CA ILE A 349 -9.15 21.12 -7.84
C ILE A 349 -9.39 21.56 -9.28
N GLU A 350 -8.42 21.45 -10.17
CA GLU A 350 -8.67 21.52 -11.62
C GLU A 350 -7.88 20.46 -12.39
N ASN A 351 -8.65 19.67 -13.14
CA ASN A 351 -8.22 18.71 -14.15
C ASN A 351 -7.61 19.46 -15.33
N TYR A 352 -6.34 19.20 -15.64
CA TYR A 352 -5.72 19.70 -16.87
C TYR A 352 -6.00 18.72 -18.02
N GLN A 353 -7.01 19.05 -18.85
CA GLN A 353 -7.16 18.53 -20.20
C GLN A 353 -6.61 19.56 -21.20
N GLU A 354 -5.65 19.14 -22.02
CA GLU A 354 -5.14 19.91 -23.15
C GLU A 354 -6.24 20.16 -24.18
N ARG A 355 -6.50 21.43 -24.52
CA ARG A 355 -6.99 21.82 -25.85
C ARG A 355 -6.72 23.29 -26.17
N GLY A 356 -6.02 23.50 -27.29
CA GLY A 356 -6.44 24.39 -28.38
C GLY A 356 -6.45 25.89 -28.13
N GLN A 357 -5.50 26.58 -28.77
CA GLN A 357 -5.43 28.03 -28.92
C GLN A 357 -6.71 28.64 -29.53
N ALA A 358 -7.27 29.68 -28.90
CA ALA A 358 -8.00 30.77 -29.56
C ALA A 358 -8.01 32.03 -28.67
N LYS A 359 -7.73 33.19 -29.28
CA LYS A 359 -7.62 34.53 -28.66
C LYS A 359 -8.99 35.11 -28.24
N PRO A 360 -9.02 36.10 -27.32
CA PRO A 360 -10.25 36.58 -26.67
C PRO A 360 -10.91 37.75 -27.40
N SER A 361 -12.24 37.88 -27.24
CA SER A 361 -12.97 39.14 -27.43
C SER A 361 -13.71 39.53 -26.16
N TYR A 362 -13.51 40.77 -25.74
CA TYR A 362 -14.17 41.46 -24.63
C TYR A 362 -15.60 41.89 -25.03
N HIS A 363 -16.57 41.78 -24.11
CA HIS A 363 -17.48 42.90 -23.75
C HIS A 363 -18.39 42.58 -22.54
N ASP A 364 -18.26 43.47 -21.54
CA ASP A 364 -19.23 44.06 -20.60
C ASP A 364 -20.37 43.29 -19.90
N ASN A 365 -20.19 43.16 -18.58
CA ASN A 365 -20.99 43.73 -17.49
C ASN A 365 -22.51 43.91 -17.67
N LYS A 366 -23.27 43.18 -16.85
CA LYS A 366 -24.44 43.73 -16.13
C LYS A 366 -24.65 43.03 -14.78
N LYS A 367 -24.58 43.83 -13.71
CA LYS A 367 -25.01 43.51 -12.35
C LYS A 367 -26.54 43.33 -12.33
N LEU A 368 -27.03 42.37 -11.55
CA LEU A 368 -28.40 42.39 -11.02
C LEU A 368 -28.45 41.74 -9.64
N HIS A 369 -29.27 42.37 -8.80
CA HIS A 369 -29.33 42.27 -7.35
C HIS A 369 -29.90 40.95 -6.80
N VAL A 370 -29.47 40.69 -5.57
CA VAL A 370 -29.98 39.78 -4.53
C VAL A 370 -31.50 39.75 -4.43
N ASN A 371 -32.06 38.55 -4.21
CA ASN A 371 -33.27 38.37 -3.42
C ASN A 371 -33.19 37.05 -2.64
N ASP A 372 -33.09 37.17 -1.33
CA ASP A 372 -33.36 36.10 -0.36
C ASP A 372 -34.84 35.71 -0.41
N LYS A 373 -35.11 34.41 -0.46
CA LYS A 373 -36.35 33.83 0.05
C LYS A 373 -36.08 32.45 0.64
N ASP A 374 -36.36 32.36 1.94
CA ASP A 374 -36.57 31.14 2.70
C ASP A 374 -37.56 30.21 1.99
N SER A 375 -37.22 28.93 1.92
CA SER A 375 -38.21 27.86 1.93
C SER A 375 -37.73 26.70 2.81
N GLN A 376 -38.38 26.58 3.95
CA GLN A 376 -38.48 25.31 4.67
C GLN A 376 -39.28 24.33 3.81
N THR A 377 -38.75 23.13 3.60
CA THR A 377 -39.42 21.83 3.77
C THR A 377 -38.56 20.72 3.17
N ALA A 378 -38.19 19.74 3.97
CA ALA A 378 -38.55 18.33 3.78
C ALA A 378 -37.59 17.43 4.56
N GLU A 379 -38.13 16.86 5.64
CA GLU A 379 -37.59 15.67 6.28
C GLU A 379 -37.46 14.55 5.23
N SER A 380 -36.32 13.85 5.24
CA SER A 380 -36.22 12.50 4.67
C SER A 380 -35.18 11.69 5.45
N SER A 381 -35.70 10.75 6.24
CA SER A 381 -35.13 9.45 6.60
C SER A 381 -33.64 9.40 6.94
N GLY A 382 -33.27 9.94 8.11
CA GLY A 382 -32.09 9.49 8.83
C GLY A 382 -32.30 8.08 9.36
N SER A 383 -31.75 7.07 8.69
CA SER A 383 -31.47 5.78 9.31
C SER A 383 -30.48 6.01 10.45
N ARG A 384 -31.01 6.16 11.67
CA ARG A 384 -30.21 6.09 12.90
C ARG A 384 -29.74 4.64 13.04
N GLU A 385 -28.58 4.32 12.47
CA GLU A 385 -27.78 3.19 12.95
C GLU A 385 -27.28 3.55 14.35
N SER A 386 -28.10 3.27 15.36
CA SER A 386 -27.62 3.24 16.73
C SER A 386 -26.72 2.02 16.86
N CYS A 387 -25.41 2.26 16.91
CA CYS A 387 -24.44 1.27 17.36
C CYS A 387 -24.72 1.06 18.85
N LEU A 388 -25.66 0.17 19.16
CA LEU A 388 -26.00 -0.16 20.53
C LEU A 388 -24.74 -0.75 21.17
N LEU A 389 -24.23 -0.02 22.18
CA LEU A 389 -23.11 -0.40 23.04
C LEU A 389 -23.52 -1.48 24.04
#